data_AF-A0A433IGA9-F1
#
_entry.id   AF-A0A433IGA9-F1
#
_cell.length_a   1.000
_cell.length_b   1.000
_cell.length_c   1.000
_cell.angle_alpha   90.00
_cell.angle_beta   90.00
_cell.angle_gamma   90.00
#
_symmetry.space_group_name_H-M   'P 1'
#
loop_
_entity.id
_entity.type
_entity.pdbx_description
1 polymer ?
#
loop_
_entity_poly.entity_id
_entity_poly.type
_entity_poly.pdbx_seq_one_letter_code
_entity_poly.pdbx_strand_id
1 'polypeptide(L)'
;MTPLSDHSRALLPGRGPLLSAADPHDGAARRRLERAWTRGVLVRLSPRVYISVSDWAALRPWDRAVVSAVALSIARPATVFTGLTAARLHGLGPAVEPPALELRAPSPGHHGCGPLT
;
A
#
# COMPACT_ATOMS: atom_id res chain seq x y z
N MET A 1 -1.28 20.93 -28.55
CA MET A 1 -1.46 19.80 -27.62
C MET A 1 -0.10 19.47 -27.04
N THR A 2 0.16 19.92 -25.82
CA THR A 2 1.46 19.74 -25.15
C THR A 2 1.61 18.28 -24.71
N PRO A 3 2.73 17.59 -25.01
CA PRO A 3 2.90 16.22 -24.56
C PRO A 3 3.11 16.21 -23.04
N LEU A 4 2.35 15.36 -22.35
CA LEU A 4 2.54 14.98 -20.94
C LEU A 4 3.82 14.12 -20.83
N SER A 5 4.97 14.71 -21.12
CA SER A 5 6.26 14.07 -20.97
C SER A 5 6.86 14.45 -19.62
N ASP A 6 6.97 13.43 -18.79
CA ASP A 6 8.01 13.28 -17.76
C ASP A 6 7.82 13.97 -16.40
N HIS A 7 6.76 13.58 -15.68
CA HIS A 7 6.66 13.77 -14.22
C HIS A 7 7.13 12.55 -13.41
N SER A 8 7.83 11.62 -14.04
CA SER A 8 8.24 10.32 -13.47
C SER A 8 9.37 10.44 -12.43
N ARG A 9 10.01 11.60 -12.32
CA ARG A 9 11.29 11.75 -11.60
C ARG A 9 11.23 12.15 -10.13
N ALA A 10 10.05 12.21 -9.52
CA ALA A 10 9.92 12.63 -8.12
C ALA A 10 9.03 11.69 -7.28
N LEU A 11 9.06 10.41 -7.59
CA LEU A 11 8.52 9.31 -6.79
C LEU A 11 9.68 8.34 -6.56
N LEU A 12 10.43 8.49 -5.46
CA LEU A 12 11.53 7.56 -5.21
C LEU A 12 10.99 6.24 -4.62
N PRO A 13 11.48 5.07 -5.06
CA PRO A 13 10.82 3.79 -4.90
C PRO A 13 11.32 2.98 -3.70
N GLY A 14 10.48 2.05 -3.24
CA GLY A 14 10.83 0.90 -2.39
C GLY A 14 10.38 -0.41 -3.03
N ARG A 15 11.03 -0.80 -4.14
CA ARG A 15 10.99 -2.12 -4.82
C ARG A 15 9.64 -2.74 -5.25
N GLY A 16 8.57 -1.95 -5.38
CA GLY A 16 7.29 -2.36 -5.97
C GLY A 16 6.50 -1.18 -6.53
N PRO A 17 5.26 -1.37 -7.05
CA PRO A 17 4.44 -0.31 -7.67
C PRO A 17 3.94 0.77 -6.68
N LEU A 18 4.43 0.75 -5.43
CA LEU A 18 4.02 1.65 -4.37
C LEU A 18 4.77 2.98 -4.44
N LEU A 19 4.02 4.05 -4.19
CA LEU A 19 4.46 5.44 -4.28
C LEU A 19 4.29 6.12 -2.92
N SER A 20 5.36 6.75 -2.45
CA SER A 20 5.36 7.63 -1.27
C SER A 20 6.33 8.79 -1.49
N ALA A 21 6.23 9.82 -0.65
CA ALA A 21 7.24 10.89 -0.64
C ALA A 21 8.53 10.33 -0.04
N ALA A 22 9.63 10.45 -0.77
CA ALA A 22 10.94 9.95 -0.37
C ALA A 22 11.43 10.60 0.94
N ASP A 23 11.29 11.92 1.01
CA ASP A 23 11.51 12.72 2.20
C ASP A 23 10.15 13.03 2.85
N PRO A 24 9.92 12.61 4.12
CA PRO A 24 8.70 12.94 4.86
C PRO A 24 8.42 14.44 4.99
N HIS A 25 9.46 15.27 4.91
CA HIS A 25 9.41 16.72 5.01
C HIS A 25 9.19 17.42 3.66
N ASP A 26 9.25 16.71 2.54
CA ASP A 26 8.92 17.27 1.23
C ASP A 26 7.39 17.45 1.09
N GLY A 27 6.93 18.60 1.56
CA GLY A 27 5.53 19.02 1.45
C GLY A 27 5.05 19.17 0.01
N ALA A 28 5.95 19.45 -0.94
CA ALA A 28 5.57 19.60 -2.35
C ALA A 28 5.30 18.23 -3.00
N ALA A 29 6.13 17.22 -2.74
CA ALA A 29 5.89 15.84 -3.16
C ALA A 29 4.58 15.29 -2.58
N ARG A 30 4.35 15.51 -1.28
CA ARG A 30 3.10 15.09 -0.62
C ARG A 30 1.87 15.74 -1.27
N ARG A 31 1.89 17.06 -1.50
CA ARG A 31 0.78 17.76 -2.19
C ARG A 31 0.58 17.28 -3.63
N ARG A 32 1.63 16.81 -4.31
CA ARG A 32 1.52 16.21 -5.66
C ARG A 32 0.79 14.87 -5.60
N LEU A 33 1.14 14.01 -4.64
CA LEU A 33 0.49 12.72 -4.41
C LEU A 33 -0.98 12.88 -4.03
N GLU A 34 -1.29 13.75 -3.07
CA GLU A 34 -2.69 14.02 -2.65
C GLU A 34 -3.53 14.50 -3.84
N ARG A 35 -3.02 15.45 -4.64
CA ARG A 35 -3.72 15.92 -5.84
C ARG A 35 -3.93 14.82 -6.87
N ALA A 36 -2.94 13.93 -7.06
CA ALA A 36 -3.08 12.81 -7.98
C ALA A 36 -4.13 11.79 -7.50
N TRP A 37 -4.20 11.54 -6.19
CA TRP A 37 -5.27 10.75 -5.58
C TRP A 37 -6.64 11.42 -5.73
N THR A 38 -6.79 12.71 -5.43
CA THR A 38 -8.05 13.45 -5.60
C THR A 38 -8.56 13.43 -7.04
N ARG A 39 -7.65 13.39 -8.02
CA ARG A 39 -8.00 13.27 -9.45
C ARG A 39 -8.30 11.83 -9.90
N GLY A 40 -8.24 10.84 -9.02
CA GLY A 40 -8.46 9.44 -9.37
C GLY A 40 -7.33 8.80 -10.18
N VAL A 41 -6.11 9.35 -10.13
CA VAL A 41 -4.93 8.76 -10.81
C VAL A 41 -4.25 7.71 -9.92
N LEU A 42 -4.42 7.84 -8.61
CA LEU A 42 -3.83 6.94 -7.62
C LEU A 42 -4.91 6.32 -6.74
N VAL A 43 -4.65 5.10 -6.28
CA VAL A 43 -5.36 4.47 -5.17
C VAL A 43 -4.53 4.66 -3.90
N ARG A 44 -5.19 5.02 -2.80
CA ARG A 44 -4.55 5.17 -1.49
C ARG A 44 -4.77 3.90 -0.69
N LEU A 45 -3.69 3.17 -0.40
CA LEU A 45 -3.73 1.90 0.33
C LEU A 45 -3.48 2.08 1.83
N SER A 46 -2.75 3.12 2.20
CA SER A 46 -2.45 3.48 3.57
C SER A 46 -2.11 4.96 3.66
N PRO A 47 -2.03 5.56 4.87
CA PRO A 47 -1.62 6.96 4.99
C PRO A 47 -0.30 7.23 4.28
N ARG A 48 -0.34 8.12 3.27
CA ARG A 48 0.81 8.54 2.46
C ARG A 48 1.44 7.47 1.56
N VAL A 49 0.79 6.31 1.40
CA VAL A 49 1.24 5.23 0.51
C VAL A 49 0.18 4.97 -0.55
N TYR A 50 0.61 5.06 -1.80
CA TYR A 50 -0.24 5.06 -2.98
C TYR A 50 0.21 3.99 -3.96
N ILE A 51 -0.67 3.65 -4.90
CA ILE A 51 -0.36 2.87 -6.10
C ILE A 51 -1.08 3.52 -7.28
N SER A 52 -0.58 3.37 -8.50
CA SER A 52 -1.33 3.85 -9.68
C SER A 52 -2.63 3.06 -9.85
N VAL A 53 -3.67 3.68 -10.38
CA VAL A 53 -4.93 2.97 -10.69
C VAL A 53 -4.70 1.85 -11.71
N SER A 54 -3.83 2.05 -12.69
CA SER A 54 -3.50 1.04 -13.69
C SER A 54 -2.85 -0.19 -13.08
N ASP A 55 -1.86 0.00 -12.20
CA ASP A 55 -1.20 -1.11 -11.52
C ASP A 55 -2.18 -1.83 -10.60
N TRP A 56 -2.99 -1.08 -9.83
CA TRP A 56 -4.01 -1.67 -8.97
C TRP A 56 -5.04 -2.52 -9.74
N ALA A 57 -5.49 -2.02 -10.90
CA ALA A 57 -6.43 -2.74 -11.76
C ALA A 57 -5.81 -4.01 -12.35
N ALA A 58 -4.51 -4.00 -12.65
CA ALA A 58 -3.79 -5.15 -13.18
C ALA A 58 -3.47 -6.22 -12.11
N LEU A 59 -3.53 -5.89 -10.82
CA LEU A 59 -3.33 -6.86 -9.74
C LEU A 59 -4.47 -7.86 -9.68
N ARG A 60 -4.09 -9.15 -9.57
CA ARG A 60 -5.03 -10.22 -9.22
C ARG A 60 -5.54 -9.97 -7.79
N PRO A 61 -6.76 -10.43 -7.45
CA PRO A 61 -7.34 -10.15 -6.12
C PRO A 61 -6.40 -10.51 -4.95
N TRP A 62 -5.71 -11.64 -5.02
CA TRP A 62 -4.76 -12.09 -3.99
C TRP A 62 -3.45 -11.28 -3.95
N ASP A 63 -3.03 -10.68 -5.06
CA ASP A 63 -1.86 -9.79 -5.08
C ASP A 63 -2.21 -8.44 -4.41
N ARG A 64 -3.49 -8.03 -4.39
CA ARG A 64 -3.93 -6.81 -3.71
C ARG A 64 -3.76 -6.90 -2.20
N ALA A 65 -4.05 -8.05 -1.59
CA ALA A 65 -3.83 -8.25 -0.15
C ALA A 65 -2.35 -8.11 0.22
N VAL A 66 -1.44 -8.68 -0.61
CA VAL A 66 0.01 -8.55 -0.42
C VAL A 66 0.45 -7.09 -0.53
N VAL A 67 0.01 -6.39 -1.58
CA VAL A 67 0.38 -4.99 -1.81
C VAL A 67 -0.16 -4.08 -0.69
N SER A 68 -1.37 -4.32 -0.19
CA SER A 68 -1.92 -3.62 0.96
C SER A 68 -1.15 -3.90 2.26
N ALA A 69 -0.70 -5.13 2.48
CA ALA A 69 0.16 -5.47 3.62
C ALA A 69 1.51 -4.72 3.55
N VAL A 70 2.14 -4.69 2.39
CA VAL A 70 3.39 -3.93 2.19
C VAL A 70 3.16 -2.42 2.37
N ALA A 71 2.04 -1.87 1.87
CA ALA A 71 1.71 -0.47 2.08
C ALA A 71 1.52 -0.13 3.57
N LEU A 72 0.90 -1.03 4.33
CA LEU A 72 0.71 -0.87 5.76
C LEU A 72 2.05 -0.92 6.52
N SER A 73 2.97 -1.82 6.14
CA SER A 73 4.28 -1.91 6.79
C SER A 73 5.14 -0.66 6.56
N ILE A 74 5.02 -0.05 5.37
CA ILE A 74 5.66 1.25 5.09
C ILE A 74 5.05 2.36 5.95
N ALA A 75 3.71 2.42 6.03
CA ALA A 75 3.04 3.46 6.80
C ALA A 75 3.20 3.29 8.33
N ARG A 76 3.38 2.05 8.79
CA ARG A 76 3.51 1.67 10.20
C ARG A 76 4.60 0.59 10.35
N PRO A 77 5.89 0.99 10.45
CA PRO A 77 7.01 0.03 10.49
C PRO A 77 6.97 -0.95 11.67
N ALA A 78 6.29 -0.62 12.76
CA ALA A 78 6.10 -1.51 13.91
C ALA A 78 5.02 -2.59 13.70
N THR A 79 4.40 -2.66 12.53
CA THR A 79 3.37 -3.67 12.20
C THR A 79 3.98 -5.08 12.19
N VAL A 80 3.37 -6.00 12.94
CA VAL A 80 3.71 -7.41 12.92
C VAL A 80 2.55 -8.18 12.31
N PHE A 81 2.77 -8.79 11.14
CA PHE A 81 1.77 -9.63 10.48
C PHE A 81 1.74 -11.02 11.11
N THR A 82 0.55 -11.62 11.12
CA THR A 82 0.34 -12.97 11.69
C THR A 82 -0.47 -13.85 10.73
N GLY A 83 -0.58 -15.14 11.09
CA GLY A 83 -1.41 -16.14 10.41
C GLY A 83 -1.31 -16.13 8.89
N LEU A 84 -2.45 -16.05 8.19
CA LEU A 84 -2.52 -16.17 6.73
C LEU A 84 -1.78 -15.03 6.01
N THR A 85 -1.80 -13.82 6.58
CA THR A 85 -1.07 -12.68 6.00
C THR A 85 0.44 -12.89 6.09
N ALA A 86 0.94 -13.31 7.25
CA ALA A 86 2.36 -13.65 7.41
C ALA A 86 2.77 -14.80 6.49
N ALA A 87 1.98 -15.88 6.43
CA ALA A 87 2.24 -17.02 5.56
C ALA A 87 2.39 -16.59 4.10
N ARG A 88 1.47 -15.75 3.60
CA ARG A 88 1.52 -15.21 2.24
C ARG A 88 2.76 -14.35 1.98
N LEU A 89 3.10 -13.46 2.91
CA LEU A 89 4.31 -12.62 2.81
C LEU A 89 5.60 -13.45 2.77
N HIS A 90 5.60 -14.64 3.38
CA HIS A 90 6.69 -15.61 3.32
C HIS A 90 6.63 -16.55 2.11
N GLY A 91 5.75 -16.29 1.13
CA GLY A 91 5.66 -17.08 -0.10
C GLY A 91 4.90 -18.40 0.05
N LEU A 92 4.25 -18.64 1.20
CA LEU A 92 3.35 -19.77 1.35
C LEU A 92 2.06 -19.45 0.59
N GLY A 93 1.49 -20.46 -0.07
CA GLY A 93 0.22 -20.36 -0.79
C GLY A 93 -0.94 -20.86 0.08
N PRO A 94 -1.51 -20.06 0.99
CA PRO A 94 -2.66 -20.49 1.75
C PRO A 94 -3.82 -20.82 0.82
N ALA A 95 -4.53 -21.92 1.12
CA ALA A 95 -5.65 -22.41 0.32
C ALA A 95 -6.87 -21.46 0.33
N VAL A 96 -6.89 -20.51 1.27
CA VAL A 96 -7.98 -19.55 1.46
C VAL A 96 -7.39 -18.14 1.44
N GLU A 97 -8.06 -17.24 0.72
CA GLU A 97 -7.72 -15.81 0.74
C GLU A 97 -8.15 -15.21 2.08
N PRO A 98 -7.24 -14.55 2.82
CA PRO A 98 -7.62 -13.92 4.08
C PRO A 98 -8.61 -12.77 3.81
N PRO A 99 -9.76 -12.71 4.52
CA PRO A 99 -10.76 -11.66 4.32
C PRO A 99 -10.27 -10.27 4.78
N ALA A 100 -9.21 -10.24 5.60
CA ALA A 100 -8.56 -9.02 6.10
C ALA A 100 -7.07 -9.28 6.40
N LEU A 101 -6.28 -8.20 6.56
CA LEU A 101 -4.90 -8.33 7.06
C LEU A 101 -4.91 -8.77 8.52
N GLU A 102 -4.15 -9.82 8.81
CA GLU A 102 -3.99 -10.35 10.15
C GLU A 102 -2.75 -9.73 10.81
N LEU A 103 -2.98 -9.03 11.92
CA LEU A 103 -1.96 -8.27 12.65
C LEU A 103 -1.88 -8.74 14.10
N ARG A 104 -0.68 -8.69 14.68
CA ARG A 104 -0.50 -8.84 16.12
C ARG A 104 -1.10 -7.65 16.85
N ALA A 105 -1.97 -7.92 17.81
CA ALA A 105 -2.51 -6.93 18.71
C ALA A 105 -1.42 -6.31 19.62
N PRO A 106 -1.52 -5.02 19.99
CA PRO A 106 -0.56 -4.38 20.91
C PRO A 106 -0.61 -4.97 22.32
N SER A 107 -1.78 -5.45 22.75
CA SER A 107 -2.02 -6.05 24.06
C SER A 107 -2.90 -7.29 23.97
N PRO A 108 -2.81 -8.21 24.95
CA PRO A 108 -3.73 -9.34 25.06
C PRO A 108 -5.19 -8.85 25.13
N GLY A 109 -6.09 -9.48 24.38
CA GLY A 109 -7.53 -9.18 24.37
C GLY A 109 -7.97 -8.10 23.38
N HIS A 110 -7.05 -7.32 22.80
CA HIS A 110 -7.40 -6.35 21.76
C HIS A 110 -7.59 -7.06 20.41
N HIS A 111 -8.81 -7.05 19.89
CA HIS A 111 -9.12 -7.56 18.56
C HIS A 111 -9.93 -6.51 17.81
N GLY A 112 -9.61 -6.33 16.53
CA GLY A 112 -10.28 -5.38 15.65
C GLY A 112 -10.37 -5.96 14.26
N CYS A 113 -11.45 -5.63 13.56
CA CYS A 113 -11.64 -5.98 12.16
C CYS A 113 -11.79 -4.68 11.36
N GLY A 114 -11.11 -4.60 10.22
CA GLY A 114 -11.21 -3.49 9.30
C GLY A 114 -11.16 -4.00 7.86
N PRO A 115 -11.87 -3.35 6.93
CA PRO A 115 -11.86 -3.76 5.53
C PRO A 115 -10.47 -3.54 4.91
N LEU A 116 -10.11 -4.41 3.97
CA LEU A 116 -9.08 -4.14 2.98
C LEU A 116 -9.62 -3.06 2.03
N THR A 117 -9.16 -1.82 2.20
CA THR A 117 -9.48 -0.71 1.28
C THR A 117 -8.89 -0.96 -0.11
#